data_AF-A0A1C9W5Q6-F1
#
_entry.id   AF-A0A1C9W5Q6-F1
#
_cell.length_a   1.000
_cell.length_b   1.000
_cell.length_c   1.000
_cell.angle_alpha   90.00
_cell.angle_beta   90.00
_cell.angle_gamma   90.00
#
_symmetry.space_group_name_H-M   'P 1'
#
loop_
_entity.id
_entity.type
_entity.pdbx_description
1 polymer ?
#
loop_
_entity_poly.entity_id
_entity_poly.type
_entity_poly.pdbx_seq_one_letter_code
_entity_poly.pdbx_strand_id
1 'polypeptide(L)'
;MLNKSQSISARLSPEDYAYLMSIDRNGAVTQSEKVRELIAMARESVGMQSFSRAYISSSEAVLPIKARYAEGNHRSLLVEALMDLLAEGAAAVQSCAEEEFITPLLEERSLPAIEAFLEKILLVMVQKNPRTAHPDSSERIKKQLDSLLNK
;
A
#
# COMPACT_ATOMS: atom_id res chain seq x y z
N MET A 1 -1.27 3.48 -22.85
CA MET A 1 -1.86 2.18 -23.23
C MET A 1 -1.18 1.09 -22.42
N LEU A 2 -1.97 0.28 -21.68
CA LEU A 2 -1.79 -1.16 -21.40
C LEU A 2 -2.66 -1.56 -20.18
N ASN A 3 -4.00 -1.53 -20.33
CA ASN A 3 -4.83 -2.44 -19.55
C ASN A 3 -4.61 -3.84 -20.14
N LYS A 4 -3.52 -4.51 -19.76
CA LYS A 4 -3.33 -5.92 -20.09
C LYS A 4 -4.31 -6.72 -19.24
N SER A 5 -5.51 -6.94 -19.75
CA SER A 5 -6.37 -8.00 -19.22
C SER A 5 -5.66 -9.33 -19.45
N GLN A 6 -5.32 -10.01 -18.36
CA GLN A 6 -4.87 -11.40 -18.43
C GLN A 6 -6.09 -12.29 -18.46
N SER A 7 -6.14 -13.23 -19.41
CA SER A 7 -7.17 -14.26 -19.45
C SER A 7 -6.79 -15.38 -18.49
N ILE A 8 -7.75 -15.79 -17.66
CA ILE A 8 -7.60 -16.90 -16.72
C ILE A 8 -8.73 -17.90 -17.01
N SER A 9 -8.39 -19.17 -17.14
CA SER A 9 -9.36 -20.27 -17.21
C SER A 9 -9.47 -20.94 -15.85
N ALA A 10 -10.69 -21.02 -15.30
CA ALA A 10 -10.98 -21.72 -14.05
C ALA A 10 -11.84 -22.95 -14.32
N ARG A 11 -11.61 -24.04 -13.57
CA ARG A 11 -12.48 -25.21 -13.55
C ARG A 11 -13.39 -25.12 -12.34
N LEU A 12 -14.69 -25.25 -12.55
CA LEU A 12 -15.71 -25.18 -11.52
C LEU A 12 -16.43 -26.51 -11.43
N SER A 13 -16.87 -26.87 -10.22
CA SER A 13 -17.84 -27.95 -10.09
C SER A 13 -19.15 -27.57 -10.78
N PRO A 14 -20.01 -28.54 -11.16
CA PRO A 14 -21.33 -28.23 -11.73
C PRO A 14 -22.17 -27.32 -10.82
N GLU A 15 -22.05 -27.50 -9.51
CA GLU A 15 -22.76 -26.72 -8.49
C GLU A 15 -22.25 -25.26 -8.47
N ASP A 16 -20.93 -25.06 -8.46
CA ASP A 16 -20.32 -23.72 -8.47
C ASP A 16 -20.60 -22.99 -9.78
N TYR A 17 -20.63 -23.71 -10.90
CA TYR A 17 -21.00 -23.13 -12.19
C TYR A 17 -22.46 -22.67 -12.21
N ALA A 18 -23.38 -23.50 -11.69
CA ALA A 18 -24.79 -23.14 -11.58
C ALA A 18 -24.98 -21.91 -10.67
N TYR A 19 -24.26 -21.87 -9.55
CA TYR A 19 -24.24 -20.70 -8.66
C TYR A 19 -23.73 -19.44 -9.37
N LEU A 20 -22.58 -19.53 -10.08
CA LEU A 20 -22.03 -18.41 -10.84
C LEU A 20 -23.03 -17.87 -11.86
N MET A 21 -23.74 -18.75 -12.58
CA MET A 21 -24.73 -18.35 -13.58
C MET A 21 -25.95 -17.66 -12.96
N SER A 22 -26.28 -17.98 -11.71
CA SER A 22 -27.40 -17.38 -10.97
C SER A 22 -27.16 -15.92 -10.53
N ILE A 23 -25.92 -15.41 -10.62
CA ILE A 23 -25.58 -14.05 -10.19
C ILE A 23 -26.07 -13.03 -11.23
N ASP A 24 -27.19 -12.36 -10.95
CA ASP A 24 -27.67 -11.22 -11.74
C ASP A 24 -27.51 -9.92 -10.93
N ARG A 25 -26.29 -9.38 -10.94
CA ARG A 25 -25.94 -8.08 -10.35
C ARG A 25 -25.23 -7.20 -11.37
N ASN A 26 -25.44 -5.89 -11.24
CA ASN A 26 -24.76 -4.84 -12.04
C ASN A 26 -24.78 -5.07 -13.56
N GLY A 27 -25.77 -5.81 -14.09
CA GLY A 27 -25.87 -6.10 -15.51
C GLY A 27 -24.85 -7.10 -16.05
N ALA A 28 -24.23 -7.93 -15.19
CA ALA A 28 -23.31 -8.99 -15.65
C ALA A 28 -24.06 -10.10 -16.40
N VAL A 29 -23.86 -10.17 -17.72
CA VAL A 29 -24.55 -11.14 -18.58
C VAL A 29 -23.63 -12.30 -18.94
N THR A 30 -22.37 -12.00 -19.26
CA THR A 30 -21.40 -13.00 -19.70
C THR A 30 -20.75 -13.71 -18.51
N GLN A 31 -20.23 -14.93 -18.74
CA GLN A 31 -19.52 -15.69 -17.71
C GLN A 31 -18.34 -14.89 -17.12
N SER A 32 -17.57 -14.18 -17.96
CA SER A 32 -16.45 -13.36 -17.51
C SER A 32 -16.88 -12.13 -16.70
N GLU A 33 -18.05 -11.56 -16.97
CA GLU A 33 -18.62 -10.49 -16.15
C GLU A 33 -19.11 -11.04 -14.80
N LYS A 34 -19.81 -12.17 -14.80
CA LYS A 34 -20.29 -12.82 -13.56
C LYS A 34 -19.12 -13.23 -12.65
N VAL A 35 -17.99 -13.67 -13.21
CA VAL A 35 -16.76 -13.93 -12.43
C VAL A 35 -16.18 -12.64 -11.86
N ARG A 36 -16.18 -11.54 -12.62
CA ARG A 36 -15.72 -10.24 -12.10
C ARG A 36 -16.61 -9.73 -10.97
N GLU A 37 -17.92 -9.87 -11.10
CA GLU A 37 -18.87 -9.53 -10.04
C GLU A 37 -18.71 -10.43 -8.82
N LEU A 38 -18.48 -11.73 -9.00
CA LEU A 38 -18.19 -12.63 -7.87
C LEU A 38 -16.92 -12.21 -7.11
N ILE A 39 -15.87 -11.80 -7.84
CA ILE A 39 -14.65 -11.25 -7.23
C ILE A 39 -14.94 -9.92 -6.53
N ALA A 40 -15.76 -9.04 -7.11
CA ALA A 40 -16.16 -7.78 -6.49
C ALA A 40 -16.97 -8.02 -5.20
N MET A 41 -17.93 -8.93 -5.22
CA MET A 41 -18.70 -9.34 -4.03
C MET A 41 -17.81 -9.98 -2.98
N ALA A 42 -16.84 -10.82 -3.36
CA ALA A 42 -15.85 -11.36 -2.43
C ALA A 42 -14.88 -10.29 -1.91
N ARG A 43 -14.69 -9.19 -2.65
CA ARG A 43 -13.96 -8.01 -2.18
C ARG A 43 -14.79 -7.22 -1.16
N GLU A 44 -16.09 -7.10 -1.37
CA GLU A 44 -17.03 -6.39 -0.49
C GLU A 44 -17.40 -7.19 0.77
N SER A 45 -17.52 -8.53 0.68
CA SER A 45 -18.01 -9.38 1.78
C SER A 45 -16.96 -9.70 2.83
N VAL A 46 -15.69 -9.65 2.45
CA VAL A 46 -14.57 -9.79 3.38
C VAL A 46 -14.14 -8.38 3.74
N GLY A 47 -14.62 -7.88 4.88
CA GLY A 47 -14.36 -6.53 5.38
C GLY A 47 -12.86 -6.18 5.43
N MET A 48 -12.54 -4.91 5.70
CA MET A 48 -11.17 -4.37 5.76
C MET A 48 -10.26 -4.99 6.85
N GLN A 49 -10.69 -6.05 7.52
CA GLN A 49 -9.98 -6.68 8.62
C GLN A 49 -8.66 -7.38 8.21
N SER A 50 -8.48 -7.76 6.93
CA SER A 50 -7.20 -8.33 6.49
C SER A 50 -6.17 -7.24 6.21
N PHE A 51 -5.05 -7.24 6.95
CA PHE A 51 -3.91 -6.34 6.72
C PHE A 51 -3.45 -6.32 5.26
N SER A 52 -3.44 -7.46 4.57
CA SER A 52 -3.07 -7.55 3.16
C SER A 52 -3.96 -6.72 2.23
N ARG A 53 -5.26 -6.63 2.53
CA ARG A 53 -6.22 -5.83 1.75
C ARG A 53 -6.20 -4.37 2.13
N ALA A 54 -6.09 -4.07 3.42
CA ALA A 54 -5.83 -2.72 3.90
C ALA A 54 -4.58 -2.13 3.24
N TYR A 55 -3.54 -2.96 3.08
CA TYR A 55 -2.33 -2.61 2.36
C TYR A 55 -2.56 -2.36 0.88
N ILE A 56 -3.23 -3.26 0.17
CA ILE A 56 -3.54 -3.08 -1.25
C ILE A 56 -4.37 -1.80 -1.47
N SER A 57 -5.44 -1.62 -0.70
CA SER A 57 -6.34 -0.46 -0.79
C SER A 57 -5.61 0.86 -0.48
N SER A 58 -4.85 0.90 0.62
CA SER A 58 -4.08 2.09 1.00
C SER A 58 -2.97 2.39 0.01
N SER A 59 -2.32 1.35 -0.52
CA SER A 59 -1.28 1.49 -1.54
C SER A 59 -1.84 1.99 -2.87
N GLU A 60 -3.03 1.55 -3.28
CA GLU A 60 -3.69 2.00 -4.51
C GLU A 60 -3.90 3.51 -4.56
N ALA A 61 -4.11 4.18 -3.42
CA ALA A 61 -4.21 5.64 -3.34
C ALA A 61 -2.87 6.34 -3.65
N VAL A 62 -1.74 5.74 -3.24
CA VAL A 62 -0.40 6.31 -3.39
C VAL A 62 0.29 5.83 -4.67
N LEU A 63 -0.14 4.69 -5.24
CA LEU A 63 0.50 4.02 -6.37
C LEU A 63 0.64 4.91 -7.61
N PRO A 64 -0.39 5.67 -8.05
CA PRO A 64 -0.26 6.56 -9.21
C PRO A 64 0.77 7.67 -8.98
N ILE A 65 0.87 8.17 -7.75
CA ILE A 65 1.84 9.19 -7.36
C ILE A 65 3.24 8.59 -7.35
N LYS A 66 3.41 7.42 -6.75
CA LYS A 66 4.68 6.68 -6.70
C LYS A 66 5.18 6.30 -8.09
N ALA A 67 4.28 5.89 -9.00
CA ALA A 67 4.61 5.58 -10.39
C ALA A 67 5.11 6.82 -11.15
N ARG A 68 4.36 7.93 -11.09
CA ARG A 68 4.78 9.22 -11.68
C ARG A 68 6.12 9.70 -11.12
N TYR A 69 6.32 9.54 -9.82
CA TYR A 69 7.57 9.90 -9.17
C TYR A 69 8.74 8.99 -9.61
N ALA A 70 8.50 7.68 -9.77
CA ALA A 70 9.51 6.74 -10.27
C ALA A 70 9.96 7.07 -11.70
N GLU A 71 9.08 7.58 -12.55
CA GLU A 71 9.41 8.05 -13.90
C GLU A 71 10.20 9.37 -13.90
N GLY A 72 10.26 10.08 -12.77
CA GLY A 72 10.97 11.34 -12.63
C GLY A 72 12.49 11.21 -12.50
N ASN A 73 13.22 12.22 -13.01
CA ASN A 73 14.68 12.29 -12.95
C ASN A 73 15.23 12.71 -11.57
N HIS A 74 14.40 13.33 -10.71
CA HIS A 74 14.82 13.88 -9.42
C HIS A 74 14.23 13.07 -8.28
N ARG A 75 14.73 11.85 -8.11
CA ARG A 75 14.32 10.99 -7.01
C ARG A 75 14.93 11.48 -5.70
N SER A 76 14.13 11.57 -4.65
CA SER A 76 14.45 11.87 -3.26
C SER A 76 14.10 10.69 -2.34
N LEU A 77 15.08 10.18 -1.61
CA LEU A 77 14.89 9.15 -0.57
C LEU A 77 13.89 9.60 0.50
N LEU A 78 13.83 10.90 0.81
CA LEU A 78 12.86 11.44 1.77
C LEU A 78 11.42 11.30 1.28
N VAL A 79 11.20 11.51 -0.02
CA VAL A 79 9.87 11.42 -0.63
C VAL A 79 9.46 9.95 -0.75
N GLU A 80 10.40 9.06 -1.09
CA GLU A 80 10.16 7.61 -1.08
C GLU A 80 9.81 7.10 0.31
N ALA A 81 10.58 7.49 1.33
CA ALA A 81 10.31 7.13 2.72
C ALA A 81 8.91 7.58 3.16
N LEU A 82 8.52 8.80 2.82
CA LEU A 82 7.19 9.33 3.14
C LEU A 82 6.08 8.55 2.44
N MET A 83 6.21 8.27 1.13
CA MET A 83 5.18 7.54 0.38
C MET A 83 5.00 6.11 0.88
N ASP A 84 6.10 5.44 1.25
CA ASP A 84 6.06 4.09 1.78
C ASP A 84 5.42 4.07 3.18
N LEU A 85 5.80 5.01 4.06
CA LEU A 85 5.19 5.15 5.38
C LEU A 85 3.69 5.47 5.31
N LEU A 86 3.26 6.29 4.36
CA LEU A 86 1.83 6.61 4.17
C LEU A 86 1.04 5.37 3.74
N ALA A 87 1.56 4.59 2.80
CA ALA A 87 0.89 3.39 2.31
C ALA A 87 0.82 2.30 3.38
N GLU A 88 1.94 2.02 4.04
CA GLU A 88 2.04 0.98 5.07
C GLU A 88 1.37 1.38 6.39
N GLY A 89 1.47 2.66 6.78
CA GLY A 89 0.82 3.18 7.98
C GLY A 89 -0.70 3.18 7.86
N ALA A 90 -1.25 3.59 6.71
CA ALA A 90 -2.68 3.50 6.46
C ALA A 90 -3.18 2.04 6.46
N ALA A 91 -2.37 1.11 5.94
CA ALA A 91 -2.66 -0.32 6.02
C ALA A 91 -2.73 -0.83 7.47
N ALA A 92 -1.75 -0.46 8.29
CA ALA A 92 -1.71 -0.82 9.70
C ALA A 92 -2.95 -0.30 10.44
N VAL A 93 -3.31 0.98 10.27
CA VAL A 93 -4.49 1.59 10.90
C VAL A 93 -5.78 0.89 10.47
N GLN A 94 -6.00 0.72 9.16
CA GLN A 94 -7.23 0.09 8.63
C GLN A 94 -7.38 -1.35 9.12
N SER A 95 -6.27 -2.09 9.19
CA SER A 95 -6.30 -3.48 9.63
C SER A 95 -6.69 -3.65 11.11
N CYS A 96 -6.53 -2.61 11.93
CA CYS A 96 -6.86 -2.61 13.36
C CYS A 96 -8.23 -1.99 13.67
N ALA A 97 -8.99 -1.54 12.66
CA ALA A 97 -10.15 -0.67 12.86
C ALA A 97 -11.31 -1.32 13.64
N GLU A 98 -11.40 -2.65 13.63
CA GLU A 98 -12.49 -3.41 14.27
C GLU A 98 -12.03 -4.17 15.53
N GLU A 99 -10.82 -3.90 16.00
CA GLU A 99 -10.18 -4.62 17.11
C GLU A 99 -10.45 -3.91 18.45
N GLU A 100 -10.73 -4.67 19.50
CA GLU A 100 -11.04 -4.10 20.83
C GLU A 100 -9.82 -3.43 21.48
N PHE A 101 -8.62 -3.97 21.25
CA PHE A 101 -7.35 -3.47 21.78
C PHE A 101 -6.45 -2.92 20.67
N ILE A 102 -6.81 -1.75 20.14
CA ILE A 102 -6.16 -1.14 18.97
C ILE A 102 -4.67 -0.83 19.22
N THR A 103 -4.33 -0.25 20.38
CA THR A 103 -2.98 0.28 20.63
C THR A 103 -1.84 -0.73 20.48
N PRO A 104 -1.82 -1.87 21.21
CA PRO A 104 -0.71 -2.83 21.09
C PRO A 104 -0.61 -3.41 19.68
N LEU A 105 -1.75 -3.66 19.04
CA LEU A 105 -1.79 -4.23 17.70
C LEU A 105 -1.33 -3.23 16.63
N LEU A 106 -1.70 -1.95 16.77
CA LEU A 106 -1.26 -0.89 15.87
C LEU A 106 0.25 -0.64 16.01
N GLU A 107 0.79 -0.69 17.24
CA GLU A 107 2.23 -0.60 17.47
C GLU A 107 2.97 -1.74 16.74
N GLU A 108 2.55 -2.98 16.96
CA GLU A 108 3.13 -4.16 16.29
C GLU A 108 3.05 -4.05 14.75
N ARG A 109 1.90 -3.65 14.21
CA ARG A 109 1.67 -3.61 12.75
C ARG A 109 2.31 -2.40 12.07
N SER A 110 2.52 -1.29 12.77
CA SER A 110 3.16 -0.09 12.21
C SER A 110 4.67 -0.08 12.36
N LEU A 111 5.22 -0.85 13.31
CA LEU A 111 6.65 -0.90 13.60
C LEU A 111 7.52 -1.16 12.35
N PRO A 112 7.22 -2.15 11.47
CA PRO A 112 8.04 -2.38 10.28
C PRO A 112 8.12 -1.16 9.34
N ALA A 113 7.01 -0.45 9.17
CA ALA A 113 6.95 0.76 8.34
C ALA A 113 7.77 1.90 8.95
N ILE A 114 7.72 2.03 10.28
CA ILE A 114 8.51 3.00 11.03
C ILE A 114 9.99 2.68 10.92
N GLU A 115 10.39 1.41 11.08
CA GLU A 115 11.78 0.97 10.94
C GLU A 115 12.32 1.24 9.53
N ALA A 116 11.57 0.87 8.49
CA ALA A 116 11.93 1.12 7.10
C ALA A 116 12.01 2.63 6.78
N PHE A 117 11.16 3.44 7.39
CA PHE A 117 11.24 4.89 7.31
C PHE A 117 12.54 5.40 7.94
N LEU A 118 12.82 5.00 9.19
CA LEU A 118 14.02 5.40 9.92
C LEU A 118 15.30 4.99 9.20
N GLU A 119 15.34 3.81 8.59
CA GLU A 119 16.49 3.36 7.79
C GLU A 119 16.75 4.31 6.61
N LYS A 120 15.71 4.71 5.87
CA LYS A 120 15.86 5.66 4.76
C LYS A 120 16.28 7.04 5.23
N ILE A 121 15.77 7.50 6.38
CA ILE A 121 16.22 8.76 6.98
C ILE A 121 17.70 8.65 7.34
N LEU A 122 18.12 7.57 8.01
CA LEU A 122 19.52 7.33 8.37
C LEU A 122 20.44 7.36 7.13
N LEU A 123 20.02 6.77 6.01
CA LEU A 123 20.77 6.83 4.76
C LEU A 123 20.95 8.28 4.26
N VAL A 124 19.91 9.12 4.37
CA VAL A 124 20.02 10.56 4.05
C VAL A 124 21.02 11.28 4.97
N MET A 125 21.16 10.82 6.21
CA MET A 125 22.04 11.44 7.20
C MET A 125 23.51 11.02 7.06
N VAL A 126 23.77 9.73 6.83
CA VAL A 126 25.13 9.18 6.86
C VAL A 126 25.84 9.34 5.51
N GLN A 127 25.09 9.34 4.40
CA GLN A 127 25.70 9.45 3.09
C GLN A 127 26.31 10.85 2.84
N LYS A 128 27.44 10.86 2.12
CA LYS A 128 28.13 12.09 1.71
C LYS A 128 27.32 12.88 0.68
N ASN A 129 26.72 12.18 -0.27
CA ASN A 129 25.85 12.72 -1.31
C ASN A 129 24.51 11.96 -1.29
N PRO A 130 23.65 12.20 -0.29
CA PRO A 130 22.38 11.50 -0.19
C PRO A 130 21.49 11.87 -1.38
N ARG A 131 20.71 10.90 -1.86
CA ARG A 131 19.74 11.13 -2.93
C ARG A 131 18.56 11.93 -2.39
N THR A 132 18.63 13.25 -2.47
CA THR A 132 17.56 14.18 -2.11
C THR A 132 17.24 15.10 -3.29
N ALA A 133 15.99 15.54 -3.40
CA ALA A 133 15.61 16.54 -4.42
C ALA A 133 16.23 17.92 -4.14
N HIS A 134 16.43 18.23 -2.86
CA HIS A 134 17.09 19.45 -2.39
C HIS A 134 18.28 19.07 -1.50
N PRO A 135 19.52 19.48 -1.84
CA PRO A 135 20.71 19.19 -1.03
C PRO A 135 20.58 19.69 0.41
N ASP A 136 20.04 20.91 0.58
CA ASP A 136 19.84 21.56 1.88
C ASP A 136 18.96 20.74 2.84
N SER A 137 18.05 19.90 2.33
CA SER A 137 17.22 19.05 3.16
C SER A 137 18.05 18.08 3.99
N SER A 138 19.11 17.52 3.41
CA SER A 138 19.99 16.59 4.13
C SER A 138 20.77 17.30 5.23
N GLU A 139 21.28 18.51 4.97
CA GLU A 139 22.00 19.31 5.96
C GLU A 139 21.11 19.73 7.13
N ARG A 140 19.85 20.12 6.85
CA ARG A 140 18.89 20.50 7.89
C ARG A 140 18.58 19.32 8.81
N ILE A 141 18.37 18.14 8.25
CA ILE A 141 18.11 16.91 9.02
C ILE A 141 19.33 16.55 9.87
N LYS A 142 20.55 16.62 9.32
CA LYS A 142 21.80 16.39 10.06
C LYS A 142 21.95 17.34 11.24
N LYS A 143 21.82 18.65 11.01
CA LYS A 143 21.88 19.67 12.06
C LYS A 143 20.86 19.44 13.18
N GLN A 144 19.63 19.04 12.83
CA GLN A 144 18.60 18.72 13.82
C GLN A 144 18.97 17.52 14.68
N LEU A 145 19.49 16.43 14.09
CA LEU A 145 19.89 15.27 14.87
C LEU A 145 21.11 15.58 15.75
N ASP A 146 22.12 16.28 15.24
CA ASP A 146 23.29 16.68 16.02
C ASP A 146 22.88 17.52 17.24
N SER A 147 21.88 18.38 17.07
CA SER A 147 21.26 19.15 18.15
C SER A 147 20.50 18.29 19.17
N LEU A 148 20.02 17.11 18.80
CA LEU A 148 19.30 16.21 19.71
C LEU A 148 20.25 15.27 20.45
N LEU A 149 21.34 14.85 19.79
CA LEU A 149 22.32 13.91 20.35
C LEU A 149 23.35 14.58 21.26
N ASN A 150 23.75 15.83 20.96
CA ASN A 150 24.77 16.56 21.71
C ASN A 150 24.18 17.54 22.74
N LYS A 151 23.01 17.20 23.32
CA LYS A 151 22.38 17.95 24.41
C LYS A 151 23.01 17.63 25.76
#